data_AF-A0A2I0QKM5-F1
#
_entry.id   AF-A0A2I0QKM5-F1
#
_cell.length_a   1.000
_cell.length_b   1.000
_cell.length_c   1.000
_cell.angle_alpha   90.00
_cell.angle_beta   90.00
_cell.angle_gamma   90.00
#
_symmetry.space_group_name_H-M   'P 1'
#
loop_
_entity.id
_entity.type
_entity.pdbx_description
1 polymer ?
#
loop_
_entity_poly.entity_id
_entity_poly.type
_entity_poly.pdbx_seq_one_letter_code
_entity_poly.pdbx_strand_id
1 'polypeptide(L)'
;GHPAQRLCNNVNFSFRNIEGESMLMLLDNAGIAVSTGSACSSRSLEPSHVLTAIGLPPEESHGSLRLSLGIYNTQEEIDYTVENLKKIVGRLRNLSPFK
;
A
#
# COMPACT_ATOMS: atom_id res chain seq x y z
N GLY A 1 -7.59 12.25 -1.10
CA GLY A 1 -8.75 12.05 -2.00
C GLY A 1 -10.01 12.56 -1.33
N HIS A 2 -11.10 12.75 -2.06
CA HIS A 2 -12.36 13.19 -1.45
C HIS A 2 -12.94 12.08 -0.55
N PRO A 3 -13.37 12.38 0.69
CA PRO A 3 -13.82 11.37 1.66
C PRO A 3 -15.03 10.55 1.17
N ALA A 4 -15.88 11.14 0.33
CA ALA A 4 -17.09 10.49 -0.21
C ALA A 4 -17.14 10.37 -1.74
N GLN A 5 -16.20 10.98 -2.47
CA GLN A 5 -16.24 11.09 -3.94
C GLN A 5 -14.89 10.63 -4.51
N ARG A 6 -14.51 9.42 -4.13
CA ARG A 6 -13.34 8.73 -4.70
C ARG A 6 -13.80 7.75 -5.77
N LEU A 7 -12.88 7.38 -6.66
CA LEU A 7 -13.11 6.27 -7.59
C LEU A 7 -13.46 5.01 -6.79
N CYS A 8 -14.53 4.33 -7.19
CA CYS A 8 -15.08 3.19 -6.47
C CYS A 8 -14.08 2.04 -6.34
N ASN A 9 -13.19 1.90 -7.32
CA ASN A 9 -12.22 0.82 -7.40
C ASN A 9 -10.85 1.16 -6.80
N ASN A 10 -10.61 2.40 -6.37
CA ASN A 10 -9.30 2.82 -5.90
C ASN A 10 -9.26 2.94 -4.38
N VAL A 11 -8.29 2.26 -3.76
CA VAL A 11 -7.97 2.43 -2.35
C VAL A 11 -6.47 2.65 -2.20
N ASN A 12 -6.09 3.68 -1.46
CA ASN A 12 -4.71 4.02 -1.17
C ASN A 12 -4.54 4.23 0.33
N PHE A 13 -3.65 3.46 0.95
CA PHE A 13 -3.37 3.46 2.39
C PHE A 13 -1.94 3.89 2.64
N SER A 14 -1.67 4.45 3.82
CA SER A 14 -0.31 4.64 4.34
C SER A 14 -0.17 3.91 5.67
N PHE A 15 0.78 2.99 5.75
CA PHE A 15 1.12 2.29 6.98
C PHE A 15 2.36 2.90 7.60
N ARG A 16 2.20 3.66 8.68
CA ARG A 16 3.32 4.23 9.43
C ARG A 16 4.25 3.13 9.95
N ASN A 17 5.54 3.47 10.00
CA ASN A 17 6.62 2.60 10.51
C ASN A 17 6.81 1.30 9.72
N ILE A 18 6.33 1.25 8.47
CA ILE A 18 6.49 0.12 7.56
C ILE A 18 6.96 0.66 6.21
N GLU A 19 7.91 -0.03 5.60
CA GLU A 19 8.37 0.27 4.24
C GLU A 19 7.46 -0.40 3.19
N GLY A 20 7.01 0.38 2.21
CA GLY A 20 6.12 -0.06 1.15
C GLY A 20 6.70 -1.19 0.30
N GLU A 21 7.99 -1.12 -0.04
CA GLU A 21 8.65 -2.16 -0.83
C GLU A 21 8.61 -3.54 -0.15
N SER A 22 8.86 -3.58 1.15
CA SER A 22 8.75 -4.80 1.95
C SER A 22 7.33 -5.37 1.92
N MET A 23 6.29 -4.53 2.02
CA MET A 23 4.90 -4.96 1.88
C MET A 23 4.60 -5.49 0.48
N LEU A 24 5.04 -4.79 -0.56
CA LEU A 24 4.85 -5.19 -1.95
C LEU A 24 5.45 -6.57 -2.22
N MET A 25 6.69 -6.79 -1.83
CA MET A 25 7.36 -8.09 -2.02
C MET A 25 6.64 -9.23 -1.28
N LEU A 26 6.18 -9.00 -0.05
CA LEU A 26 5.48 -10.02 0.73
C LEU A 26 4.07 -10.32 0.18
N LEU A 27 3.37 -9.31 -0.34
CA LEU A 27 2.08 -9.48 -0.99
C LEU A 27 2.21 -10.19 -2.34
N ASP A 28 3.23 -9.85 -3.12
CA ASP A 28 3.55 -10.53 -4.39
C ASP A 28 3.85 -12.02 -4.17
N ASN A 29 4.66 -12.35 -3.14
CA ASN A 29 4.90 -13.74 -2.73
C ASN A 29 3.61 -14.48 -2.29
N ALA A 30 2.58 -13.76 -1.84
CA ALA A 30 1.27 -14.30 -1.50
C ALA A 30 0.31 -14.36 -2.71
N GLY A 31 0.78 -14.00 -3.91
CA GLY A 31 0.00 -13.96 -5.14
C GLY A 31 -0.89 -12.72 -5.29
N ILE A 32 -0.64 -11.65 -4.54
CA ILE A 32 -1.46 -10.44 -4.52
C ILE A 32 -0.71 -9.30 -5.20
N ALA A 33 -1.18 -8.90 -6.39
CA ALA A 33 -0.62 -7.78 -7.12
C ALA A 33 -1.04 -6.43 -6.53
N VAL A 34 -0.07 -5.61 -6.15
CA VAL A 34 -0.28 -4.29 -5.54
C VAL A 34 0.68 -3.25 -6.13
N SER A 35 0.46 -1.98 -5.80
CA SER A 35 1.35 -0.89 -6.18
C SER A 35 1.70 -0.05 -4.95
N THR A 36 2.92 0.46 -4.88
CA THR A 36 3.37 1.38 -3.84
C THR A 36 3.82 2.70 -4.48
N GLY A 37 3.80 3.79 -3.71
CA GLY A 37 4.25 5.10 -4.18
C GLY A 37 3.53 5.62 -5.44
N SER A 38 4.21 6.46 -6.21
CA SER A 38 3.71 7.02 -7.47
C SER A 38 3.87 6.06 -8.64
N ALA A 39 3.25 4.88 -8.55
CA ALA A 39 2.93 3.91 -9.62
C ALA A 39 4.06 3.38 -10.53
N CYS A 40 5.21 4.04 -10.60
CA CYS A 40 6.35 3.70 -11.41
C CYS A 40 7.52 3.45 -10.47
N SER A 41 8.01 2.22 -10.49
CA SER A 41 9.31 1.82 -10.00
C SER A 41 10.43 2.60 -10.71
N SER A 42 10.62 3.88 -10.38
CA SER A 42 11.92 4.50 -10.62
C SER A 42 12.87 3.93 -9.56
N ARG A 43 14.14 3.69 -9.90
CA ARG A 43 15.20 3.21 -8.99
C ARG A 43 15.55 4.24 -7.88
N SER A 44 14.61 5.11 -7.55
CA SER A 44 14.77 6.26 -6.67
C SER A 44 13.95 5.97 -5.43
N LEU A 45 14.58 5.96 -4.26
CA LEU A 45 13.95 5.89 -2.92
C LEU A 45 13.09 7.14 -2.60
N GLU A 46 12.68 7.86 -3.63
CA GLU A 46 12.00 9.14 -3.51
C GLU A 46 10.52 8.93 -3.15
N PRO A 47 10.00 9.72 -2.21
CA PRO A 47 8.60 9.66 -1.84
C PRO A 47 7.71 9.97 -3.04
N SER A 48 6.49 9.45 -3.04
CA SER A 48 5.52 9.72 -4.10
C SER A 48 5.29 11.22 -4.25
N HIS A 49 5.66 11.78 -5.39
CA HIS A 49 5.46 13.21 -5.68
C HIS A 49 4.00 13.64 -5.53
N VAL A 50 3.04 12.74 -5.79
CA VAL A 50 1.61 12.98 -5.56
C VAL A 50 1.29 13.06 -4.07
N LEU A 51 1.82 12.15 -3.24
CA LEU A 51 1.57 12.13 -1.81
C LEU A 51 2.21 13.35 -1.12
N THR A 52 3.43 13.72 -1.52
CA THR A 52 4.11 14.92 -1.04
C THR A 52 3.35 16.19 -1.46
N ALA A 53 2.83 16.26 -2.70
CA ALA A 53 2.08 17.42 -3.18
C ALA A 53 0.75 17.66 -2.42
N ILE A 54 0.14 16.60 -1.89
CA ILE A 54 -1.08 16.70 -1.05
C ILE A 54 -0.74 16.90 0.44
N GLY A 55 0.52 17.13 0.78
CA GLY A 55 0.97 17.45 2.12
C GLY A 55 1.22 16.25 3.03
N LEU A 56 1.33 15.03 2.47
CA LEU A 56 1.72 13.88 3.27
C LEU A 56 3.23 13.95 3.59
N PRO A 57 3.63 13.83 4.87
CA PRO A 57 5.05 13.79 5.24
C PRO A 57 5.79 12.66 4.52
N PRO A 58 7.06 12.85 4.11
CA PRO A 58 7.85 11.82 3.43
C PRO A 58 7.87 10.49 4.20
N GLU A 59 8.06 10.55 5.52
CA GLU A 59 8.02 9.40 6.44
C GLU A 59 6.71 8.58 6.38
N GLU A 60 5.57 9.23 6.14
CA GLU A 60 4.27 8.55 6.00
C GLU A 60 4.01 8.06 4.56
N SER A 61 4.75 8.59 3.58
CA SER A 61 4.62 8.24 2.17
C SER A 61 5.33 6.92 1.82
N HIS A 62 6.40 6.57 2.56
CA HIS A 62 7.17 5.34 2.33
C HIS A 62 6.34 4.07 2.56
N GLY A 63 5.40 4.11 3.50
CA GLY A 63 4.48 2.99 3.77
C GLY A 63 3.23 2.98 2.91
N SER A 64 3.23 3.65 1.75
CA SER A 64 2.03 3.73 0.90
C SER A 64 1.75 2.43 0.15
N LEU A 65 0.47 2.04 0.10
CA LEU A 65 -0.03 0.86 -0.58
C LEU A 65 -1.33 1.20 -1.32
N ARG A 66 -1.33 0.97 -2.63
CA ARG A 66 -2.48 1.18 -3.51
C ARG A 66 -2.99 -0.14 -4.07
N LEU A 67 -4.29 -0.34 -3.90
CA LEU A 67 -5.08 -1.42 -4.49
C LEU A 67 -6.09 -0.81 -5.46
N SER A 68 -6.17 -1.39 -6.65
CA SER A 68 -7.12 -1.00 -7.68
C SER A 68 -7.91 -2.23 -8.12
N LEU A 69 -9.21 -2.19 -7.93
CA LEU A 69 -10.11 -3.32 -8.24
C LEU A 69 -10.55 -3.28 -9.71
N GLY A 70 -10.73 -4.47 -10.28
CA GLY A 70 -11.32 -4.70 -11.59
C GLY A 70 -12.67 -5.40 -11.48
N ILE A 71 -13.39 -5.45 -12.60
CA ILE A 71 -14.71 -6.09 -12.69
C ILE A 71 -14.69 -7.60 -12.46
N TYR A 72 -13.51 -8.22 -12.53
CA TYR A 72 -13.31 -9.65 -12.35
C TYR A 72 -12.92 -10.04 -10.92
N ASN A 73 -12.69 -9.05 -10.04
CA ASN A 73 -12.37 -9.38 -8.66
C ASN A 73 -13.58 -9.94 -7.92
N THR A 74 -13.34 -10.95 -7.08
CA THR A 74 -14.39 -11.59 -6.28
C THR A 74 -14.27 -11.23 -4.81
N GLN A 75 -15.35 -11.40 -4.05
CA GLN A 75 -15.35 -11.13 -2.60
C GLN A 75 -14.32 -12.01 -1.88
N GLU A 76 -14.13 -13.25 -2.31
CA GLU A 76 -13.17 -14.19 -1.76
C GLU A 76 -11.72 -13.69 -1.95
N GLU A 77 -11.40 -13.11 -3.12
CA GLU A 77 -10.10 -12.49 -3.37
C GLU A 77 -9.87 -11.28 -2.46
N ILE A 78 -10.91 -10.47 -2.21
CA ILE A 78 -10.85 -9.35 -1.27
C ILE A 78 -10.56 -9.85 0.14
N ASP A 79 -11.31 -10.85 0.61
CA ASP A 79 -11.15 -11.40 1.96
C ASP A 79 -9.76 -12.02 2.13
N TYR A 80 -9.30 -12.79 1.14
CA TYR A 80 -7.93 -13.33 1.11
C TYR A 80 -6.87 -12.22 1.17
N THR A 81 -7.07 -11.15 0.40
CA THR A 81 -6.15 -10.00 0.37
C THR A 81 -6.10 -9.30 1.73
N VAL A 82 -7.26 -9.06 2.35
CA VAL A 82 -7.35 -8.40 3.66
C VAL A 82 -6.69 -9.24 4.75
N GLU A 83 -6.90 -10.56 4.76
CA GLU A 83 -6.28 -11.43 5.76
C GLU A 83 -4.76 -11.53 5.62
N ASN A 84 -4.25 -11.61 4.39
CA ASN A 84 -2.80 -11.56 4.15
C ASN A 84 -2.20 -10.20 4.51
N LEU A 85 -2.88 -9.11 4.15
CA LEU A 85 -2.43 -7.76 4.48
C LEU A 85 -2.29 -7.57 6.00
N LYS A 86 -3.28 -8.00 6.80
CA LYS A 86 -3.21 -7.96 8.27
C LYS A 86 -2.00 -8.72 8.80
N LYS A 87 -1.77 -9.94 8.32
CA LYS A 87 -0.63 -10.79 8.75
C LYS A 87 0.72 -10.15 8.41
N ILE A 88 0.85 -9.64 7.18
CA ILE A 88 2.08 -9.00 6.68
C ILE A 88 2.37 -7.71 7.45
N VAL A 89 1.37 -6.84 7.62
CA VAL A 89 1.51 -5.59 8.39
C VAL A 89 1.89 -5.89 9.84
N GLY A 90 1.25 -6.89 10.47
CA GLY A 90 1.61 -7.32 11.83
C GLY A 90 3.06 -7.81 11.94
N ARG A 91 3.49 -8.65 10.98
CA ARG A 91 4.87 -9.15 10.92
C ARG A 91 5.88 -8.01 10.75
N LEU A 92 5.65 -7.10 9.81
CA LEU A 92 6.57 -5.99 9.54
C LEU A 92 6.67 -5.03 10.73
N ARG A 93 5.56 -4.75 11.43
CA ARG A 93 5.57 -3.95 12.66
C ARG A 93 6.38 -4.58 13.78
N ASN A 94 6.35 -5.91 13.92
CA ASN A 94 7.15 -6.61 14.92
C ASN A 94 8.66 -6.58 14.63
N LEU A 95 9.04 -6.39 13.36
CA LEU A 95 10.44 -6.31 12.93
C LEU A 95 10.95 -4.86 12.87
N SER A 96 10.05 -3.88 12.81
CA SER A 96 10.42 -2.48 12.69
C SER A 96 11.09 -1.96 13.97
N PRO A 97 12.27 -1.34 13.89
CA PRO A 97 12.91 -0.70 15.03
C PRO A 97 12.22 0.63 15.41
N PHE A 98 11.34 1.15 14.56
CA PHE A 98 10.58 2.37 14.76
C PHE A 98 9.21 2.03 15.37
N LYS A 99 8.96 2.44 16.62
CA LYS A 99 7.66 2.33 17.29
C LYS A 99 6.90 3.64 17.21
#